data_AF-T1B097-F1
#
_entry.id   AF-T1B097-F1
#
_cell.length_a   1.000
_cell.length_b   1.000
_cell.length_c   1.000
_cell.angle_alpha   90.00
_cell.angle_beta   90.00
_cell.angle_gamma   90.00
#
_symmetry.space_group_name_H-M   'P 1'
#
loop_
_entity.id
_entity.type
_entity.pdbx_description
1 polymer ?
#
loop_
_entity_poly.entity_id
_entity_poly.type
_entity_poly.pdbx_seq_one_letter_code
_entity_poly.pdbx_strand_id
1 'polypeptide(L)'
;MSQLGIRRVQQEDPREDLGHAPGEAAVPLNLLSGPPSPTRGEPLDALYLTDAYRREFSSRVVEALPGTLILETTAFYPQGGGQPCDQGTLHWGDGRTFQVLEVQKGPPGILHRGEGELPPVGAEVTGRLHWGRRYAHMRYHTCLHILSGVVFHRFGSGITGGQIYEDRAR
;
A
#
# COMPACT_ATOMS: atom_id res chain seq x y z
N MET A 1 -48.35 25.00 -38.84
CA MET A 1 -49.12 26.25 -38.92
C MET A 1 -49.04 26.96 -37.57
N SER A 2 -48.77 28.27 -37.60
CA SER A 2 -48.86 29.26 -36.51
C SER A 2 -47.77 29.21 -35.42
N GLN A 3 -46.73 30.06 -35.45
CA GLN A 3 -46.67 31.50 -35.08
C GLN A 3 -46.72 31.71 -33.54
N LEU A 4 -46.06 32.66 -32.88
CA LEU A 4 -45.19 33.81 -33.16
C LEU A 4 -44.54 34.18 -31.81
N GLY A 5 -43.28 34.63 -31.72
CA GLY A 5 -42.92 36.06 -31.61
C GLY A 5 -42.53 36.46 -30.17
N ILE A 6 -41.70 37.47 -29.82
CA ILE A 6 -41.02 38.58 -30.51
C ILE A 6 -39.99 39.21 -29.51
N ARG A 7 -38.78 39.55 -30.03
CA ARG A 7 -37.85 40.73 -29.84
C ARG A 7 -37.53 41.31 -28.44
N ARG A 8 -36.37 41.92 -28.13
CA ARG A 8 -35.61 43.05 -28.78
C ARG A 8 -34.26 43.25 -28.00
N VAL A 9 -33.05 43.33 -28.60
CA VAL A 9 -32.23 44.51 -29.05
C VAL A 9 -32.01 45.56 -27.93
N GLN A 10 -30.85 46.11 -27.54
CA GLN A 10 -29.46 46.29 -28.04
C GLN A 10 -28.58 46.77 -26.86
N GLN A 11 -27.23 46.80 -27.00
CA GLN A 11 -26.38 48.02 -26.91
C GLN A 11 -24.91 47.68 -26.55
N GLU A 12 -23.98 48.09 -27.42
CA GLU A 12 -22.53 48.11 -27.19
C GLU A 12 -22.11 49.45 -26.53
N ASP A 13 -21.00 49.46 -25.78
CA ASP A 13 -20.17 50.68 -25.61
C ASP A 13 -18.69 50.28 -25.40
N PRO A 14 -17.72 51.03 -25.97
CA PRO A 14 -16.31 50.64 -26.13
C PRO A 14 -15.39 51.34 -25.10
N ARG A 15 -14.14 50.87 -24.98
CA ARG A 15 -12.96 51.68 -24.61
C ARG A 15 -11.68 50.88 -24.76
N GLU A 16 -10.71 51.49 -25.42
CA GLU A 16 -9.37 50.99 -25.73
C GLU A 16 -8.35 51.27 -24.60
N ASP A 17 -7.31 50.42 -24.63
CA ASP A 17 -5.87 50.64 -24.34
C ASP A 17 -5.38 51.07 -22.94
N LEU A 18 -4.35 50.36 -22.45
CA LEU A 18 -3.02 50.85 -22.03
C LEU A 18 -2.26 49.75 -21.27
N GLY A 19 -1.02 49.46 -21.70
CA GLY A 19 -0.23 48.30 -21.28
C GLY A 19 0.51 48.37 -19.93
N HIS A 20 1.07 47.22 -19.52
CA HIS A 20 2.18 47.11 -18.57
C HIS A 20 3.00 45.83 -18.80
N ALA A 21 4.32 45.93 -18.65
CA ALA A 21 5.33 44.89 -18.88
C ALA A 21 5.42 43.86 -17.70
N PRO A 22 6.25 42.80 -17.76
CA PRO A 22 6.01 41.52 -17.10
C PRO A 22 6.36 41.52 -15.61
N GLY A 23 5.48 40.94 -14.79
CA GLY A 23 5.71 40.62 -13.38
C GLY A 23 5.76 39.11 -13.17
N GLU A 24 6.71 38.67 -12.35
CA GLU A 24 7.05 37.29 -12.00
C GLU A 24 5.84 36.35 -11.88
N ALA A 25 5.95 35.18 -12.52
CA ALA A 25 5.02 34.08 -12.29
C ALA A 25 5.12 33.62 -10.83
N ALA A 26 4.15 34.00 -10.02
CA ALA A 26 3.95 33.44 -8.70
C ALA A 26 3.77 31.93 -8.84
N VAL A 27 4.70 31.16 -8.25
CA VAL A 27 4.54 29.71 -8.11
C VAL A 27 3.32 29.48 -7.21
N PRO A 28 2.28 28.75 -7.65
CA PRO A 28 1.09 28.55 -6.83
C PRO A 28 1.47 27.80 -5.55
N LEU A 29 1.01 28.32 -4.42
CA LEU A 29 1.32 27.85 -3.04
C LEU A 29 0.90 26.39 -2.76
N ASN A 30 0.26 25.71 -3.72
CA ASN A 30 -0.21 24.33 -3.61
C ASN A 30 0.84 23.27 -3.94
N LEU A 31 2.09 23.65 -4.24
CA LEU A 31 3.18 22.70 -4.54
C LEU A 31 4.08 22.34 -3.34
N LEU A 32 3.75 22.78 -2.11
CA LEU A 32 4.57 22.54 -0.91
C LEU A 32 3.94 21.65 0.17
N SER A 33 2.71 21.17 -0.03
CA SER A 33 2.14 20.14 0.84
C SER A 33 2.34 18.78 0.18
N GLY A 34 3.27 17.96 0.71
CA GLY A 34 3.26 16.52 0.43
C GLY A 34 1.88 15.92 0.76
N PRO A 35 1.58 14.70 0.29
CA PRO A 35 0.31 14.05 0.58
C PRO A 35 0.03 14.08 2.09
N PRO A 36 -1.23 14.37 2.51
CA PRO A 36 -1.57 14.41 3.93
C PRO A 36 -1.16 13.08 4.58
N SER A 37 -0.46 13.15 5.72
CA SER A 37 -0.13 11.94 6.47
C SER A 37 -1.43 11.21 6.82
N PRO A 38 -1.47 9.88 6.67
CA PRO A 38 -2.69 9.12 6.91
C PRO A 38 -3.11 9.34 8.37
N THR A 39 -4.37 9.76 8.54
CA THR A 39 -4.96 9.95 9.86
C THR A 39 -5.04 8.60 10.58
N ARG A 40 -4.82 8.64 11.90
CA ARG A 40 -4.86 7.45 12.77
C ARG A 40 -6.23 6.78 12.65
N GLY A 41 -6.32 5.68 11.88
CA GLY A 41 -7.56 4.92 11.66
C GLY A 41 -7.91 4.63 10.19
N GLU A 42 -7.22 5.22 9.22
CA GLU A 42 -7.36 4.85 7.80
C GLU A 42 -6.74 3.46 7.53
N PRO A 43 -7.33 2.64 6.63
CA PRO A 43 -6.82 1.32 6.32
C PRO A 43 -5.41 1.43 5.73
N LEU A 44 -4.47 0.76 6.38
CA LEU A 44 -3.12 0.53 5.86
C LEU A 44 -3.24 -0.13 4.49
N ASP A 45 -2.64 0.46 3.45
CA ASP A 45 -2.78 -0.07 2.08
C ASP A 45 -2.00 -1.39 1.95
N ALA A 46 -2.75 -2.48 1.86
CA ALA A 46 -2.25 -3.84 1.84
C ALA A 46 -1.97 -4.30 0.40
N LEU A 47 -0.84 -3.86 -0.15
CA LEU A 47 -0.41 -4.13 -1.53
C LEU A 47 -0.38 -5.62 -1.89
N TYR A 48 -0.17 -6.50 -0.91
CA TYR A 48 -0.18 -7.95 -1.11
C TYR A 48 -1.54 -8.51 -1.54
N LEU A 49 -2.65 -7.77 -1.37
CA LEU A 49 -3.98 -8.17 -1.84
C LEU A 49 -4.19 -7.91 -3.33
N THR A 50 -3.56 -6.88 -3.88
CA THR A 50 -3.75 -6.44 -5.27
C THR A 50 -2.62 -6.90 -6.19
N ASP A 51 -1.41 -7.07 -5.65
CA ASP A 51 -0.25 -7.58 -6.39
C ASP A 51 0.60 -8.52 -5.51
N ALA A 52 0.29 -9.82 -5.58
CA ALA A 52 1.00 -10.85 -4.83
C ALA A 52 2.47 -11.05 -5.28
N TYR A 53 2.85 -10.55 -6.47
CA TYR A 53 4.19 -10.69 -7.03
C TYR A 53 5.09 -9.48 -6.80
N ARG A 54 4.57 -8.41 -6.20
CA ARG A 54 5.35 -7.26 -5.76
C ARG A 54 6.40 -7.69 -4.73
N ARG A 55 7.68 -7.49 -5.08
CA ARG A 55 8.85 -7.88 -4.26
C ARG A 55 9.45 -6.72 -3.48
N GLU A 56 9.28 -5.51 -4.02
CA GLU A 56 9.76 -4.26 -3.44
C GLU A 56 8.64 -3.21 -3.48
N PHE A 57 8.64 -2.31 -2.49
CA PHE A 57 7.67 -1.21 -2.40
C PHE A 57 8.26 -0.02 -1.63
N SER A 58 7.73 1.17 -1.85
CA SER A 58 8.04 2.36 -1.05
C SER A 58 6.89 2.62 -0.08
N SER A 59 7.19 3.10 1.12
CA SER A 59 6.19 3.51 2.11
C SER A 59 6.75 4.55 3.06
N ARG A 60 5.87 5.29 3.73
CA ARG A 60 6.19 6.11 4.88
C ARG A 60 6.04 5.35 6.20
N VAL A 61 6.87 5.67 7.19
CA VAL A 61 6.73 5.20 8.57
C VAL A 61 5.67 6.03 9.30
N VAL A 62 4.61 5.37 9.78
CA VAL A 62 3.52 5.99 10.54
C VAL A 62 3.82 5.99 12.03
N GLU A 63 4.37 4.89 12.55
CA GLU A 63 4.72 4.74 13.95
C GLU A 63 5.97 3.89 14.12
N ALA A 64 6.81 4.26 15.09
CA ALA A 64 8.01 3.51 15.46
C ALA A 64 8.05 3.33 16.98
N LEU A 65 8.02 2.07 17.40
CA LEU A 65 8.17 1.61 18.78
C LEU A 65 9.42 0.71 18.86
N PRO A 66 9.96 0.42 20.06
CA PRO A 66 11.09 -0.50 20.19
C PRO A 66 10.83 -1.83 19.46
N GLY A 67 11.63 -2.09 18.41
CA GLY A 67 11.55 -3.28 17.56
C GLY A 67 10.27 -3.46 16.74
N THR A 68 9.42 -2.43 16.62
CA THR A 68 8.13 -2.53 15.90
C THR A 68 7.85 -1.28 15.07
N LEU A 69 7.43 -1.47 13.82
CA LEU A 69 7.06 -0.40 12.89
C LEU A 69 5.64 -0.57 12.38
N ILE A 70 4.97 0.56 12.16
CA ILE A 70 3.73 0.64 11.39
C ILE A 70 4.01 1.51 10.18
N LEU A 71 3.67 1.00 9.00
CA LEU A 71 3.87 1.64 7.70
C LEU A 71 2.54 2.15 7.16
N GLU A 72 2.57 3.14 6.28
CA GLU A 72 1.37 3.62 5.58
C GLU A 72 0.84 2.59 4.58
N THR A 73 1.75 1.92 3.86
CA THR A 73 1.44 0.85 2.91
C THR A 73 2.39 -0.31 3.14
N THR A 74 1.99 -1.55 2.81
CA THR A 74 2.89 -2.70 2.92
C THR A 74 2.61 -3.80 1.92
N ALA A 75 3.69 -4.31 1.31
CA ALA A 75 3.64 -5.57 0.57
C ALA A 75 3.92 -6.79 1.45
N PHE A 76 4.30 -6.61 2.72
CA PHE A 76 4.50 -7.74 3.65
C PHE A 76 3.17 -8.36 4.02
N TYR A 77 3.04 -9.67 3.81
CA TYR A 77 1.89 -10.45 4.23
C TYR A 77 1.98 -10.71 5.74
N PRO A 78 0.99 -10.26 6.53
CA PRO A 78 0.90 -10.63 7.94
C PRO A 78 0.47 -12.08 8.09
N GLN A 79 0.94 -12.75 9.13
CA GLN A 79 0.56 -14.13 9.42
C GLN A 79 -0.98 -14.28 9.48
N GLY A 80 -1.50 -15.33 8.84
CA GLY A 80 -2.94 -15.60 8.80
C GLY A 80 -3.30 -16.82 7.95
N GLY A 81 -4.47 -17.43 8.21
CA GLY A 81 -5.01 -18.52 7.38
C GLY A 81 -4.12 -19.75 7.23
N GLY A 82 -3.26 -20.01 8.21
CA GLY A 82 -2.27 -21.08 8.15
C GLY A 82 -1.00 -20.77 7.33
N GLN A 83 -0.86 -19.55 6.83
CA GLN A 83 0.34 -19.09 6.16
C GLN A 83 1.21 -18.24 7.11
N PRO A 84 2.49 -18.59 7.29
CA PRO A 84 3.43 -17.77 8.05
C PRO A 84 3.58 -16.38 7.43
N CYS A 85 3.92 -15.40 8.26
CA CYS A 85 4.23 -14.05 7.80
C CYS A 85 5.44 -14.04 6.86
N ASP A 86 5.50 -12.97 6.07
CA ASP A 86 6.72 -12.64 5.36
C ASP A 86 7.82 -12.10 6.27
N GLN A 87 9.02 -12.14 5.70
CA GLN A 87 10.23 -11.55 6.23
C GLN A 87 10.91 -10.73 5.14
N GLY A 88 11.84 -9.87 5.52
CA GLY A 88 12.56 -9.04 4.57
C GLY A 88 13.25 -7.86 5.25
N THR A 89 13.41 -6.77 4.52
CA THR A 89 14.14 -5.59 5.00
C THR A 89 13.42 -4.30 4.64
N LEU A 90 13.64 -3.27 5.46
CA LEU A 90 13.31 -1.88 5.16
C LEU A 90 14.62 -1.09 5.10
N HIS A 91 14.80 -0.29 4.05
CA HIS A 91 15.96 0.56 3.86
C HIS A 91 15.56 2.04 3.83
N TRP A 92 16.39 2.92 4.41
CA TRP A 92 16.21 4.38 4.32
C TRP A 92 17.54 5.12 4.49
N GLY A 93 17.54 6.39 4.05
CA GLY A 93 18.70 7.28 4.14
C GLY A 93 19.96 6.65 3.53
N ASP A 94 21.11 6.98 4.10
CA ASP A 94 22.41 6.52 3.62
C ASP A 94 22.72 5.07 4.06
N GLY A 95 21.93 4.11 3.56
CA GLY A 95 22.19 2.68 3.71
C GLY A 95 21.72 2.03 5.02
N ARG A 96 20.93 2.73 5.83
CA ARG A 96 20.38 2.17 7.07
C ARG A 96 19.35 1.10 6.76
N THR A 97 19.28 0.09 7.62
CA THR A 97 18.46 -1.10 7.40
C THR A 97 17.81 -1.59 8.68
N PHE A 98 16.56 -2.05 8.55
CA PHE A 98 15.80 -2.75 9.57
C PHE A 98 15.36 -4.09 9.00
N GLN A 99 15.68 -5.19 9.68
CA GLN A 99 15.23 -6.52 9.31
C GLN A 99 13.84 -6.76 9.86
N VAL A 100 12.89 -7.09 8.99
CA VAL A 100 11.53 -7.49 9.36
C VAL A 100 11.49 -9.00 9.52
N LEU A 101 11.24 -9.48 10.73
CA LEU A 101 11.26 -10.89 11.12
C LEU A 101 9.85 -11.46 11.32
N GLU A 102 8.90 -10.61 11.69
CA GLU A 102 7.52 -10.99 11.94
C GLU A 102 6.57 -9.88 11.51
N VAL A 103 5.44 -10.29 10.92
CA VAL A 103 4.38 -9.35 10.49
C VAL A 103 3.03 -9.87 10.95
N GLN A 104 2.28 -9.03 11.67
CA GLN A 104 1.00 -9.40 12.28
C GLN A 104 -0.05 -8.32 12.07
N LYS A 105 -1.33 -8.72 11.95
CA LYS A 105 -2.46 -7.78 12.05
C LYS A 105 -2.77 -7.55 13.53
N GLY A 106 -2.95 -6.29 13.93
CA GLY A 106 -3.40 -5.94 15.28
C GLY A 106 -3.61 -4.43 15.41
N PRO A 107 -4.49 -3.94 16.29
CA PRO A 107 -4.68 -2.50 16.45
C PRO A 107 -3.35 -1.77 16.71
N PRO A 108 -3.02 -0.67 16.01
CA PRO A 108 -3.88 0.08 15.08
C PRO A 108 -3.75 -0.31 13.59
N GLY A 109 -2.97 -1.35 13.21
CA GLY A 109 -2.77 -1.72 11.80
C GLY A 109 -1.99 -3.03 11.55
N ILE A 110 -1.00 -2.97 10.66
CA ILE A 110 -0.07 -4.09 10.41
C ILE A 110 1.25 -3.78 11.11
N LEU A 111 1.61 -4.65 12.05
CA LEU A 111 2.80 -4.52 12.87
C LEU A 111 3.96 -5.25 12.19
N HIS A 112 5.07 -4.54 11.94
CA HIS A 112 6.29 -5.09 11.38
C HIS A 112 7.34 -5.14 12.49
N ARG A 113 7.59 -6.34 13.03
CA ARG A 113 8.51 -6.57 14.13
C ARG A 113 9.85 -7.08 13.63
N GLY A 114 10.92 -6.68 14.29
CA GLY A 114 12.26 -7.12 13.95
C GLY A 114 13.36 -6.32 14.62
N GLU A 115 14.49 -6.22 13.94
CA GLU A 115 15.75 -5.76 14.52
C GLU A 115 16.55 -4.86 13.57
N GLY A 116 17.47 -4.08 14.13
CA GLY A 116 18.26 -3.10 13.41
C GLY A 116 17.93 -1.67 13.83
N GLU A 117 18.39 -0.71 13.04
CA GLU A 117 18.09 0.69 13.32
C GLU A 117 16.61 0.97 13.05
N LEU A 118 15.96 1.80 13.86
CA LEU A 118 14.57 2.20 13.59
C LEU A 118 14.57 3.46 12.73
N PRO A 119 13.86 3.48 11.59
CA PRO A 119 13.62 4.71 10.86
C PRO A 119 12.79 5.68 11.73
N PRO A 120 13.03 7.00 11.62
CA PRO A 120 12.20 7.97 12.32
C PRO A 120 10.78 7.98 11.74
N VAL A 121 9.80 8.34 12.57
CA VAL A 121 8.41 8.55 12.11
C VAL A 121 8.40 9.60 11.00
N GLY A 122 7.67 9.30 9.92
CA GLY A 122 7.59 10.14 8.73
C GLY A 122 8.68 9.88 7.69
N ALA A 123 9.67 9.02 7.96
CA ALA A 123 10.68 8.64 6.98
C ALA A 123 10.08 7.83 5.82
N GLU A 124 10.60 8.07 4.62
CA GLU A 124 10.39 7.19 3.47
C GLU A 124 11.31 5.97 3.59
N VAL A 125 10.75 4.78 3.41
CA VAL A 125 11.46 3.50 3.43
C VAL A 125 11.19 2.73 2.14
N THR A 126 12.20 1.99 1.67
CA THR A 126 12.03 0.97 0.63
C THR A 126 12.01 -0.40 1.28
N GLY A 127 10.87 -1.08 1.20
CA GLY A 127 10.71 -2.45 1.68
C GLY A 127 11.05 -3.48 0.61
N ARG A 128 11.78 -4.52 1.00
CA ARG A 128 12.13 -5.67 0.14
C ARG A 128 11.76 -6.97 0.83
N LEU A 129 10.94 -7.78 0.18
CA LEU A 129 10.54 -9.09 0.69
C LEU A 129 11.66 -10.11 0.51
N HIS A 130 11.78 -11.04 1.45
CA HIS A 130 12.53 -12.28 1.26
C HIS A 130 11.79 -13.18 0.25
N TRP A 131 12.05 -12.93 -1.04
CA TRP A 131 11.24 -13.46 -2.13
C TRP A 131 11.21 -14.99 -2.19
N GLY A 132 12.32 -15.66 -1.89
CA GLY A 132 12.37 -17.13 -1.87
C GLY A 132 11.34 -17.74 -0.91
N ARG A 133 11.19 -17.14 0.27
CA ARG A 133 10.19 -17.53 1.29
C ARG A 133 8.77 -17.24 0.81
N ARG A 134 8.51 -15.99 0.40
CA ARG A 134 7.18 -15.58 -0.09
C ARG A 134 6.69 -16.48 -1.21
N TYR A 135 7.54 -16.73 -2.20
CA TYR A 135 7.18 -17.54 -3.36
C TYR A 135 6.95 -19.01 -3.00
N ALA A 136 7.76 -19.57 -2.09
CA ALA A 136 7.52 -20.92 -1.56
C ALA A 136 6.15 -21.02 -0.87
N HIS A 137 5.82 -20.05 0.00
CA HIS A 137 4.52 -20.01 0.68
C HIS A 137 3.34 -19.91 -0.31
N MET A 138 3.45 -19.05 -1.34
CA MET A 138 2.44 -18.95 -2.39
C MET A 138 2.21 -20.31 -3.07
N ARG A 139 3.29 -21.02 -3.42
CA ARG A 139 3.20 -22.35 -4.03
C ARG A 139 2.52 -23.36 -3.11
N TYR A 140 2.89 -23.41 -1.83
CA TYR A 140 2.22 -24.28 -0.86
C TYR A 140 0.74 -23.95 -0.71
N HIS A 141 0.39 -22.67 -0.60
CA HIS A 141 -1.00 -22.21 -0.49
C HIS A 141 -1.84 -22.64 -1.69
N THR A 142 -1.33 -22.44 -2.91
CA THR A 142 -2.00 -22.90 -4.14
C THR A 142 -2.12 -24.43 -4.17
N CYS A 143 -1.06 -25.16 -3.79
CA CYS A 143 -1.10 -26.62 -3.73
C CYS A 143 -2.15 -27.14 -2.73
N LEU A 144 -2.30 -26.51 -1.56
CA LEU A 144 -3.32 -26.88 -0.57
C LEU A 144 -4.74 -26.70 -1.13
N HIS A 145 -5.01 -25.60 -1.86
CA HIS A 145 -6.31 -25.41 -2.50
C HIS A 145 -6.59 -26.44 -3.59
N ILE A 146 -5.60 -26.75 -4.42
CA ILE A 146 -5.73 -27.79 -5.45
C ILE A 146 -6.01 -29.14 -4.79
N LEU A 147 -5.27 -29.51 -3.76
CA LEU A 147 -5.47 -30.76 -3.03
C LEU A 147 -6.86 -30.82 -2.39
N SER A 148 -7.30 -29.73 -1.77
CA SER A 148 -8.66 -29.60 -1.21
C SER A 148 -9.72 -29.84 -2.28
N GLY A 149 -9.59 -29.20 -3.45
CA GLY A 149 -10.51 -29.40 -4.57
C GLY A 149 -10.54 -30.85 -5.08
N VAL A 150 -9.38 -31.52 -5.17
CA VAL A 150 -9.29 -32.93 -5.58
C VAL A 150 -9.95 -33.84 -4.55
N VAL A 151 -9.68 -33.65 -3.26
CA VAL A 151 -10.27 -34.44 -2.16
C VAL A 151 -11.78 -34.28 -2.15
N PHE A 152 -12.27 -33.04 -2.25
CA PHE A 152 -13.69 -32.76 -2.31
C PHE A 152 -14.35 -33.42 -3.53
N HIS A 153 -13.77 -33.26 -4.71
CA HIS A 153 -14.35 -33.81 -5.94
C HIS A 153 -14.35 -35.35 -5.97
N ARG A 154 -13.33 -36.00 -5.41
CA ARG A 154 -13.23 -37.47 -5.43
C ARG A 154 -13.98 -38.16 -4.30
N PHE A 155 -14.07 -37.52 -3.13
CA PHE A 155 -14.55 -38.18 -1.92
C PHE A 155 -15.70 -37.45 -1.22
N GLY A 156 -16.13 -36.29 -1.72
CA GLY A 156 -17.17 -35.47 -1.08
C GLY A 156 -16.78 -34.94 0.30
N SER A 157 -15.48 -34.95 0.63
CA SER A 157 -14.97 -34.59 1.95
C SER A 157 -14.33 -33.20 1.91
N GLY A 158 -14.69 -32.36 2.88
CA GLY A 158 -14.09 -31.05 3.08
C GLY A 158 -12.81 -31.13 3.91
N ILE A 159 -11.85 -30.27 3.60
CA ILE A 159 -10.66 -30.07 4.44
C ILE A 159 -10.99 -29.09 5.57
N THR A 160 -10.58 -29.40 6.80
CA THR A 160 -10.89 -28.62 8.01
C THR A 160 -9.78 -27.63 8.41
N GLY A 161 -8.60 -27.71 7.78
CA GLY A 161 -7.51 -26.78 8.00
C GLY A 161 -6.33 -27.03 7.07
N GLY A 162 -5.41 -26.06 7.04
CA GLY A 162 -4.13 -26.18 6.35
C GLY A 162 -3.08 -25.35 7.10
N GLN A 163 -1.86 -25.84 7.16
CA GLN A 163 -0.74 -25.14 7.79
C GLN A 163 0.51 -25.23 6.93
N ILE A 164 1.07 -24.08 6.63
CA ILE A 164 2.31 -23.90 5.87
C ILE A 164 3.45 -23.69 6.87
N TYR A 165 4.58 -24.32 6.59
CA TYR A 165 5.85 -24.18 7.27
C TYR A 165 6.90 -23.72 6.25
N GLU A 166 8.13 -23.52 6.72
CA GLU A 166 9.24 -23.08 5.87
C GLU A 166 9.56 -24.08 4.74
N ASP A 167 9.48 -25.38 5.02
CA ASP A 167 9.90 -26.46 4.13
C ASP A 167 8.77 -27.40 3.67
N ARG A 168 7.54 -27.22 4.19
CA ARG A 168 6.41 -28.14 3.95
C ARG A 168 5.05 -27.47 4.20
N ALA A 169 3.99 -28.18 3.85
CA ALA A 169 2.62 -27.86 4.24
C ALA A 169 1.84 -29.14 4.58
N ARG A 170 0.80 -29.02 5.40
CA ARG A 170 -0.11 -30.12 5.78
C ARG A 170 -1.55 -29.66 5.89
#